data_AF-A0A7D7LT39-F1
#
_entry.id   AF-A0A7D7LT39-F1
#
_cell.length_a   1.000
_cell.length_b   1.000
_cell.length_c   1.000
_cell.angle_alpha   90.00
_cell.angle_beta   90.00
_cell.angle_gamma   90.00
#
_symmetry.space_group_name_H-M   'P 1'
#
loop_
_entity.id
_entity.type
_entity.pdbx_description
1 polymer ?
#
loop_
_entity_poly.entity_id
_entity_poly.type
_entity_poly.pdbx_seq_one_letter_code
_entity_poly.pdbx_strand_id
1 'polypeptide(L)'
;MKKFLFEQQSNHEEPKKRKKNGCLIAVLTLFGLFFIYFLGLIWWSENTESGRKHQADLSEQKRVKSSDFLHSNEPKTQEQKIDSAKLVRQKELENPELHLSNLQKELDNKNLTNVQKEEIEIEIKKIRSQKWAKKNINALDNSNPKLERAVKKVMNDDKSFEHVSTKYSFTKNEVIATMTYRGSNAFGAKVIEQITGTFDYDGNLVSVQD
;
A
#
# COMPACT_ATOMS: atom_id res chain seq x y z
N MET A 1 -11.82 74.52 38.77
CA MET A 1 -11.58 73.44 39.75
C MET A 1 -10.84 72.30 39.07
N LYS A 2 -9.70 71.91 39.65
CA LYS A 2 -8.91 70.65 39.56
C LYS A 2 -8.72 69.94 38.21
N LYS A 3 -7.49 70.09 37.70
CA LYS A 3 -6.74 69.08 36.93
C LYS A 3 -6.67 67.77 37.74
N PHE A 4 -6.99 66.64 37.12
CA PHE A 4 -6.59 65.33 37.62
C PHE A 4 -5.62 64.72 36.60
N LEU A 5 -4.34 64.69 37.00
CA LEU A 5 -3.30 63.86 36.43
C LEU A 5 -3.63 62.41 36.81
N PHE A 6 -3.72 61.51 35.82
CA PHE A 6 -3.65 60.09 36.09
C PHE A 6 -2.30 59.58 35.61
N GLU A 7 -1.54 59.15 36.60
CA GLU A 7 -0.15 58.74 36.57
C GLU A 7 -0.06 57.32 35.96
N GLN A 8 0.82 57.15 34.97
CA GLN A 8 1.17 55.82 34.47
C GLN A 8 1.97 55.08 35.53
N GLN A 9 1.55 53.86 35.86
CA GLN A 9 2.42 52.85 36.48
C GLN A 9 2.51 51.63 35.57
N SER A 10 3.63 51.53 34.86
CA SER A 10 4.05 50.35 34.11
C SER A 10 4.72 49.36 35.07
N ASN A 11 4.00 48.31 35.47
CA ASN A 11 4.59 47.15 36.15
C ASN A 11 5.02 46.12 35.10
N HIS A 12 6.33 46.03 34.88
CA HIS A 12 6.97 45.04 34.04
C HIS A 12 7.40 43.86 34.93
N GLU A 13 6.65 42.76 34.93
CA GLU A 13 7.09 41.50 35.55
C GLU A 13 7.87 40.65 34.54
N GLU A 14 9.10 40.26 34.89
CA GLU A 14 9.92 39.35 34.08
C GLU A 14 9.47 37.88 34.19
N PRO A 15 9.57 37.06 33.11
CA PRO A 15 9.23 35.66 33.16
C PRO A 15 10.33 34.79 33.83
N LYS A 16 9.95 34.07 34.89
CA LYS A 16 10.78 33.03 35.55
C LYS A 16 11.13 31.89 34.59
N LYS A 17 12.42 31.74 34.27
CA LYS A 17 12.99 30.58 33.54
C LYS A 17 12.83 29.28 34.34
N ARG A 18 12.04 28.32 33.82
CA ARG A 18 11.97 26.93 34.33
C ARG A 18 13.15 26.10 33.80
N LYS A 19 13.86 25.40 34.68
CA LYS A 19 15.00 24.50 34.36
C LYS A 19 14.51 23.21 33.69
N LYS A 20 15.11 22.84 32.55
CA LYS A 20 14.74 21.71 31.67
C LYS A 20 15.35 20.35 32.08
N ASN A 21 15.37 20.01 33.37
CA ASN A 21 16.10 18.82 33.84
C ASN A 21 15.22 17.60 34.12
N GLY A 22 13.89 17.71 34.04
CA GLY A 22 12.98 16.61 34.35
C GLY A 22 12.87 15.52 33.26
N CYS A 23 13.06 15.87 31.99
CA CYS A 23 12.88 14.93 30.87
C CYS A 23 14.08 13.96 30.73
N LEU A 24 15.30 14.42 31.00
CA LEU A 24 16.51 13.60 30.89
C LEU A 24 16.55 12.46 31.91
N ILE A 25 16.05 12.70 33.13
CA ILE A 25 16.03 11.72 34.21
C ILE A 25 15.06 10.56 33.87
N ALA A 26 13.92 10.85 33.25
CA ALA A 26 12.93 9.84 32.85
C ALA A 26 13.42 8.93 31.71
N VAL A 27 14.27 9.42 30.81
CA VAL A 27 14.84 8.62 29.72
C VAL A 27 15.93 7.67 30.24
N LEU A 28 16.74 8.14 31.20
CA LEU A 28 17.81 7.32 31.81
C LEU A 28 17.25 6.18 32.66
N THR A 29 16.12 6.37 33.35
CA THR A 29 15.48 5.28 34.14
C THR A 29 14.90 4.19 33.24
N LEU A 30 14.30 4.55 32.11
CA LEU A 30 13.78 3.60 31.11
C LEU A 30 14.91 2.75 30.49
N PHE A 31 16.04 3.38 30.13
CA PHE A 31 17.21 2.66 29.62
C PHE A 31 17.84 1.73 30.67
N GLY A 32 17.90 2.17 31.93
CA GLY A 32 18.42 1.33 33.03
C GLY A 32 17.60 0.06 33.24
N LEU A 33 16.26 0.17 33.24
CA LEU A 33 15.37 -0.99 33.37
C LEU A 33 15.49 -1.96 32.19
N PHE A 34 15.64 -1.44 30.96
CA PHE A 34 15.86 -2.27 29.78
C PHE A 34 17.18 -3.05 29.85
N PHE A 35 18.25 -2.40 30.32
CA PHE A 35 19.56 -3.03 30.44
C PHE A 35 19.58 -4.13 31.51
N ILE A 36 18.91 -3.92 32.64
CA ILE A 36 18.76 -4.93 33.70
C ILE A 36 17.96 -6.14 33.18
N TYR A 37 16.88 -5.90 32.43
CA TYR A 37 16.11 -6.98 31.80
C TYR A 37 16.94 -7.78 30.79
N PHE A 38 17.74 -7.09 29.96
CA PHE A 38 18.60 -7.72 28.96
C PHE A 38 19.71 -8.58 29.59
N LEU A 39 20.33 -8.09 30.67
CA LEU A 39 21.30 -8.86 31.45
C LEU A 39 20.64 -10.07 32.14
N GLY A 40 19.41 -9.93 32.61
CA GLY A 40 18.63 -11.05 33.17
C GLY A 40 18.36 -12.15 32.15
N LEU A 41 18.08 -11.80 30.89
CA LEU A 41 17.91 -12.76 29.80
C LEU A 41 19.21 -13.48 29.46
N ILE A 42 20.33 -12.76 29.42
CA ILE A 42 21.67 -13.37 29.19
C ILE A 42 22.00 -14.35 30.32
N TRP A 43 21.79 -13.95 31.58
CA TRP A 43 22.03 -14.80 32.73
C TRP A 43 21.11 -16.03 32.77
N TRP A 44 19.84 -15.86 32.40
CA TRP A 44 18.88 -16.98 32.28
C TRP A 44 19.27 -17.97 31.18
N SER A 45 19.81 -17.48 30.05
CA SER A 45 20.28 -18.30 28.93
C SER A 45 21.45 -19.21 29.30
N GLU A 46 22.42 -18.73 30.09
CA GLU A 46 23.60 -19.52 30.48
C GLU A 46 23.33 -20.48 31.65
N ASN A 47 22.50 -20.05 32.61
CA ASN A 47 22.42 -20.72 33.90
C ASN A 47 21.21 -21.69 34.06
N THR A 48 20.36 -21.83 33.04
CA THR A 48 19.20 -22.76 33.07
C THR A 48 19.31 -23.86 32.02
N GLU A 49 18.87 -25.08 32.36
CA GLU A 49 18.87 -26.23 31.44
C GLU A 49 18.03 -26.00 30.19
N SER A 50 17.01 -25.14 30.26
CA SER A 50 16.16 -24.79 29.12
C SER A 50 16.88 -23.90 28.09
N GLY A 51 17.77 -22.99 28.53
CA GLY A 51 18.57 -22.16 27.63
C GLY A 51 19.60 -22.95 26.82
N ARG A 52 20.27 -23.92 27.47
CA ARG A 52 21.23 -24.82 26.81
C ARG A 52 20.60 -25.74 25.76
N LYS A 53 19.38 -26.25 26.00
CA LYS A 53 18.63 -27.04 25.01
C LYS A 53 18.29 -26.21 23.77
N HIS A 54 17.85 -24.97 23.97
CA HIS A 54 17.52 -24.06 22.87
C HIS A 54 18.73 -23.74 21.98
N GLN A 55 19.94 -23.67 22.56
CA GLN A 55 21.18 -23.43 21.82
C GLN A 55 21.68 -24.69 21.09
N ALA A 56 21.45 -25.88 21.66
CA ALA A 56 21.70 -27.15 21.00
C ALA A 56 20.81 -27.33 19.75
N ASP A 57 19.50 -27.07 19.88
CA ASP A 57 18.53 -27.16 18.77
C ASP A 57 18.87 -26.20 17.61
N LEU A 58 19.31 -24.97 17.94
CA LEU A 58 19.78 -23.98 16.96
C LEU A 58 21.07 -24.42 16.24
N SER A 59 21.96 -25.12 16.95
CA SER A 59 23.20 -25.64 16.38
C SER A 59 22.98 -26.86 15.49
N GLU A 60 21.99 -27.70 15.82
CA GLU A 60 21.58 -28.87 15.06
C GLU A 60 20.85 -28.45 13.78
N GLN A 61 19.96 -27.46 13.85
CA GLN A 61 19.33 -26.84 12.67
C GLN A 61 20.35 -26.23 11.71
N LYS A 62 21.43 -25.62 12.22
CA LYS A 62 22.54 -25.12 11.40
C LYS A 62 23.36 -26.24 10.75
N ARG A 63 23.54 -27.38 11.44
CA ARG A 63 24.22 -28.55 10.86
C ARG A 63 23.40 -29.21 9.76
N VAL A 64 22.09 -29.40 9.96
CA VAL A 64 21.17 -29.96 8.95
C VAL A 64 21.17 -29.09 7.68
N LYS A 65 21.08 -27.76 7.83
CA LYS A 65 21.13 -26.83 6.69
C LYS A 65 22.48 -26.82 5.96
N SER A 66 23.57 -27.20 6.62
CA SER A 66 24.91 -27.31 6.03
C SER A 66 25.13 -28.65 5.34
N SER A 67 24.57 -29.75 5.84
CA SER A 67 24.67 -31.07 5.21
C SER A 67 23.84 -31.18 3.94
N ASP A 68 22.70 -30.48 3.88
CA ASP A 68 21.85 -30.40 2.68
C ASP A 68 22.54 -29.69 1.51
N PHE A 69 23.56 -28.86 1.79
CA PHE A 69 24.32 -28.13 0.77
C PHE A 69 25.41 -28.99 0.10
N LEU A 70 25.78 -30.12 0.70
CA LEU A 70 26.88 -30.98 0.22
C LEU A 70 26.40 -32.23 -0.53
N HIS A 71 25.09 -32.41 -0.73
CA HIS A 71 24.53 -33.46 -1.59
C HIS A 71 23.45 -32.87 -2.50
N SER A 72 23.85 -32.26 -3.62
CA SER A 72 22.89 -31.89 -4.67
C SER A 72 23.40 -32.25 -6.06
N ASN A 73 23.52 -33.55 -6.32
CA ASN A 73 23.47 -34.10 -7.69
C ASN A 73 22.28 -35.05 -7.87
N GLU A 74 21.25 -34.97 -7.02
CA GLU A 74 19.99 -35.67 -7.27
C GLU A 74 19.03 -34.81 -8.10
N PRO A 75 18.39 -35.38 -9.14
CA PRO A 75 17.44 -34.66 -9.96
C PRO A 75 16.21 -34.27 -9.12
N LYS A 76 15.94 -32.96 -9.03
CA LYS A 76 14.80 -32.41 -8.29
C LYS A 76 13.48 -33.07 -8.73
N THR A 77 12.76 -33.63 -7.76
CA THR A 77 11.44 -34.27 -7.93
C THR A 77 10.41 -33.27 -8.47
N GLN A 78 9.37 -33.75 -9.15
CA GLN A 78 8.38 -32.87 -9.80
C GLN A 78 7.70 -31.89 -8.83
N GLU A 79 7.45 -32.28 -7.57
CA GLU A 79 6.92 -31.37 -6.53
C GLU A 79 7.89 -30.25 -6.18
N GLN A 80 9.19 -30.52 -6.10
CA GLN A 80 10.21 -29.49 -5.84
C GLN A 80 10.32 -28.50 -7.01
N LYS A 81 10.04 -28.93 -8.25
CA LYS A 81 9.94 -28.05 -9.42
C LYS A 81 8.67 -27.19 -9.38
N ILE A 82 7.55 -27.73 -8.90
CA ILE A 82 6.28 -27.02 -8.77
C ILE A 82 6.36 -25.97 -7.64
N ASP A 83 6.92 -26.33 -6.48
CA ASP A 83 7.06 -25.42 -5.34
C ASP A 83 8.04 -24.28 -5.60
N SER A 84 9.14 -24.56 -6.30
CA SER A 84 10.07 -23.51 -6.73
C SER A 84 9.44 -22.61 -7.80
N ALA A 85 8.63 -23.12 -8.73
CA ALA A 85 7.89 -22.29 -9.69
C ALA A 85 6.79 -21.44 -9.03
N LYS A 86 6.12 -21.97 -8.00
CA LYS A 86 5.10 -21.24 -7.22
C LYS A 86 5.72 -20.11 -6.39
N LEU A 87 6.90 -20.36 -5.82
CA LEU A 87 7.69 -19.36 -5.09
C LEU A 87 8.28 -18.29 -6.02
N VAL A 88 8.68 -18.65 -7.24
CA VAL A 88 9.12 -17.69 -8.28
C VAL A 88 7.96 -16.81 -8.75
N ARG A 89 6.77 -17.36 -9.00
CA ARG A 89 5.56 -16.55 -9.27
C ARG A 89 5.21 -15.62 -8.11
N GLN A 90 5.37 -16.07 -6.87
CA GLN A 90 5.16 -15.21 -5.69
C GLN A 90 6.19 -14.08 -5.61
N LYS A 91 7.47 -14.33 -5.92
CA LYS A 91 8.52 -13.30 -5.97
C LYS A 91 8.39 -12.36 -7.18
N GLU A 92 7.89 -12.81 -8.32
CA GLU A 92 7.55 -11.94 -9.45
C GLU A 92 6.37 -11.00 -9.16
N LEU A 93 5.46 -11.40 -8.26
CA LEU A 93 4.40 -10.53 -7.75
C LEU A 93 4.88 -9.47 -6.75
N GLU A 94 6.09 -9.61 -6.19
CA GLU A 94 6.65 -8.63 -5.22
C GLU A 94 7.14 -7.34 -5.90
N ASN A 95 7.34 -7.33 -7.22
CA ASN A 95 7.63 -6.11 -7.98
C ASN A 95 6.96 -6.11 -9.38
N PRO A 96 5.65 -5.81 -9.47
CA PRO A 96 4.92 -5.81 -10.74
C PRO A 96 5.45 -4.76 -11.74
N GLU A 97 6.16 -3.73 -11.28
CA GLU A 97 6.76 -2.73 -12.17
C GLU A 97 7.99 -3.26 -12.90
N LEU A 98 8.85 -4.02 -12.19
CA LEU A 98 9.99 -4.67 -12.79
C LEU A 98 9.54 -5.72 -13.83
N HIS A 99 8.51 -6.49 -13.49
CA HIS A 99 7.95 -7.50 -14.40
C HIS A 99 7.35 -6.86 -15.66
N LEU A 100 6.58 -5.76 -15.52
CA LEU A 100 6.10 -4.98 -16.68
C LEU A 100 7.24 -4.45 -17.55
N SER A 101 8.33 -3.96 -16.95
CA SER A 101 9.48 -3.44 -17.71
C SER A 101 10.18 -4.54 -18.51
N ASN A 102 10.34 -5.74 -17.94
CA ASN A 102 10.95 -6.87 -18.63
C ASN A 102 10.09 -7.35 -19.80
N LEU A 103 8.78 -7.51 -19.59
CA LEU A 103 7.84 -7.88 -20.65
C LEU A 103 7.83 -6.85 -21.79
N GLN A 104 7.93 -5.55 -21.48
CA GLN A 104 8.01 -4.51 -22.51
C GLN A 104 9.30 -4.61 -23.33
N LYS A 105 10.45 -4.86 -22.69
CA LYS A 105 11.73 -5.09 -23.38
C LYS A 105 11.70 -6.34 -24.24
N GLU A 106 11.02 -7.39 -23.79
CA GLU A 106 10.79 -8.59 -24.58
C GLU A 106 9.97 -8.23 -25.83
N LEU A 107 8.83 -7.55 -25.68
CA LEU A 107 7.98 -7.13 -26.79
C LEU A 107 8.76 -6.35 -27.88
N ASP A 108 9.70 -5.50 -27.48
CA ASP A 108 10.50 -4.67 -28.38
C ASP A 108 11.58 -5.48 -29.14
N ASN A 109 11.83 -6.73 -28.75
CA ASN A 109 12.78 -7.61 -29.43
C ASN A 109 12.23 -8.08 -30.79
N LYS A 110 12.96 -7.80 -31.86
CA LYS A 110 12.54 -8.06 -33.25
C LYS A 110 12.39 -9.54 -33.61
N ASN A 111 12.89 -10.47 -32.77
CA ASN A 111 12.91 -11.91 -33.06
C ASN A 111 11.68 -12.70 -32.56
N LEU A 112 10.62 -12.02 -32.08
CA LEU A 112 9.42 -12.68 -31.57
C LEU A 112 8.44 -13.07 -32.68
N THR A 113 7.86 -14.26 -32.52
CA THR A 113 6.69 -14.70 -33.32
C THR A 113 5.43 -13.90 -32.92
N ASN A 114 4.44 -13.84 -33.80
CA ASN A 114 3.18 -13.13 -33.53
C ASN A 114 2.45 -13.69 -32.30
N VAL A 115 2.46 -15.01 -32.12
CA VAL A 115 1.85 -15.70 -30.97
C VAL A 115 2.49 -15.26 -29.66
N GLN A 116 3.83 -15.22 -29.60
CA GLN A 116 4.54 -14.78 -28.41
C GLN A 116 4.29 -13.31 -28.09
N LYS A 117 4.15 -12.45 -29.11
CA LYS A 117 3.79 -11.05 -28.91
C LYS A 117 2.39 -10.91 -28.30
N GLU A 118 1.42 -11.67 -28.79
CA GLU A 118 0.07 -11.67 -28.25
C GLU A 118 0.04 -12.13 -26.78
N GLU A 119 0.78 -13.20 -26.44
CA GLU A 119 0.89 -13.68 -25.06
C GLU A 119 1.46 -12.61 -24.11
N ILE A 120 2.54 -11.93 -24.53
CA ILE A 120 3.17 -10.85 -23.76
C ILE A 120 2.21 -9.67 -23.61
N GLU A 121 1.50 -9.27 -24.68
CA GLU A 121 0.52 -8.18 -24.61
C GLU A 121 -0.64 -8.50 -23.67
N ILE A 122 -1.13 -9.75 -23.68
CA ILE A 122 -2.18 -10.21 -22.76
C ILE A 122 -1.69 -10.12 -21.30
N GLU A 123 -0.47 -10.56 -21.02
CA GLU A 123 0.07 -10.53 -19.66
C GLU A 123 0.32 -9.08 -19.20
N ILE A 124 0.89 -8.22 -20.04
CA ILE A 124 1.04 -6.78 -19.77
C ILE A 124 -0.32 -6.16 -19.46
N LYS A 125 -1.34 -6.43 -20.29
CA LYS A 125 -2.70 -5.90 -20.12
C LYS A 125 -3.29 -6.33 -18.78
N LYS A 126 -3.15 -7.61 -18.44
CA LYS A 126 -3.61 -8.18 -17.18
C LYS A 126 -2.93 -7.51 -15.99
N ILE A 127 -1.61 -7.41 -15.97
CA ILE A 127 -0.88 -6.77 -14.87
C ILE A 127 -1.28 -5.30 -14.72
N ARG A 128 -1.33 -4.55 -15.83
CA ARG A 128 -1.76 -3.13 -15.83
C ARG A 128 -3.17 -2.98 -15.29
N SER A 129 -4.12 -3.80 -15.76
CA SER A 129 -5.51 -3.76 -15.28
C SER A 129 -5.64 -4.06 -13.80
N GLN A 130 -4.93 -5.07 -13.29
CA GLN A 130 -4.94 -5.45 -11.88
C GLN A 130 -4.32 -4.36 -10.99
N LYS A 131 -3.18 -3.81 -11.41
CA LYS A 131 -2.52 -2.70 -10.72
C LYS A 131 -3.43 -1.48 -10.65
N TRP A 132 -4.05 -1.11 -11.77
CA TRP A 132 -4.96 0.02 -11.85
C TRP A 132 -6.20 -0.18 -10.99
N ALA A 133 -6.84 -1.35 -11.08
CA ALA A 133 -8.04 -1.71 -10.34
C ALA A 133 -7.80 -1.62 -8.83
N LYS A 134 -6.72 -2.24 -8.34
CA LYS A 134 -6.34 -2.23 -6.92
C LYS A 134 -6.14 -0.82 -6.36
N LYS A 135 -5.70 0.13 -7.19
CA LYS A 135 -5.41 1.51 -6.78
C LYS A 135 -6.64 2.42 -6.85
N ASN A 136 -7.50 2.25 -7.86
CA ASN A 136 -8.50 3.25 -8.22
C ASN A 136 -9.96 2.80 -7.96
N ILE A 137 -10.20 1.52 -7.72
CA ILE A 137 -11.54 0.96 -7.53
C ILE A 137 -11.78 0.70 -6.04
N ASN A 138 -12.95 1.10 -5.57
CA ASN A 138 -13.44 0.72 -4.25
C ASN A 138 -13.79 -0.77 -4.22
N ALA A 139 -13.19 -1.51 -3.29
CA ALA A 139 -13.34 -2.96 -3.18
C ALA A 139 -14.75 -3.43 -2.80
N LEU A 140 -15.60 -2.55 -2.23
CA LEU A 140 -16.93 -2.93 -1.74
C LEU A 140 -18.01 -2.84 -2.82
N ASP A 141 -18.10 -1.69 -3.49
CA ASP A 141 -19.18 -1.38 -4.44
C ASP A 141 -18.68 -1.27 -5.89
N ASN A 142 -17.39 -1.48 -6.14
CA ASN A 142 -16.76 -1.33 -7.45
C ASN A 142 -16.80 0.11 -8.00
N SER A 143 -17.09 1.12 -7.17
CA SER A 143 -17.11 2.52 -7.58
C SER A 143 -15.69 3.08 -7.82
N ASN A 144 -15.59 4.18 -8.56
CA ASN A 144 -14.36 4.94 -8.71
C ASN A 144 -14.53 6.30 -8.01
N PRO A 145 -13.79 6.58 -6.92
CA PRO A 145 -13.97 7.82 -6.15
C PRO A 145 -13.73 9.11 -6.93
N LYS A 146 -12.92 9.08 -7.99
CA LYS A 146 -12.69 10.27 -8.83
C LYS A 146 -13.88 10.52 -9.76
N LEU A 147 -14.44 9.47 -10.35
CA LEU A 147 -15.64 9.58 -11.19
C LEU A 147 -16.85 10.00 -10.35
N GLU A 148 -17.03 9.43 -9.15
CA GLU A 148 -18.08 9.81 -8.22
C GLU A 148 -18.05 11.30 -7.88
N ARG A 149 -16.86 11.83 -7.54
CA ARG A 149 -16.70 13.27 -7.27
C ARG A 149 -16.99 14.12 -8.50
N ALA A 150 -16.62 13.68 -9.69
CA ALA A 150 -16.90 14.39 -10.93
C ALA A 150 -18.42 14.49 -11.17
N VAL A 151 -19.15 13.37 -10.97
CA VAL A 151 -20.62 13.35 -11.07
C VAL A 151 -21.26 14.26 -10.04
N LYS A 152 -20.93 14.09 -8.76
CA LYS A 152 -21.49 14.90 -7.68
C LYS A 152 -21.31 16.40 -7.91
N LYS A 153 -20.21 16.81 -8.55
CA LYS A 153 -19.92 18.22 -8.86
C LYS A 153 -20.85 18.81 -9.93
N VAL A 154 -21.39 18.00 -10.84
CA VAL A 154 -22.30 18.45 -11.90
C VAL A 154 -23.77 18.22 -11.58
N MET A 155 -24.08 17.40 -10.57
CA MET A 155 -25.44 17.18 -10.10
C MET A 155 -26.07 18.42 -9.47
N ASN A 156 -27.38 18.56 -9.64
CA ASN A 156 -28.16 19.61 -8.97
C ASN A 156 -28.20 19.45 -7.44
N ASP A 157 -28.29 18.21 -6.95
CA ASP A 157 -28.24 17.86 -5.53
C ASP A 157 -27.22 16.73 -5.32
N ASP A 158 -26.02 17.08 -4.89
CA ASP A 158 -24.91 16.14 -4.67
C ASP A 158 -25.18 15.10 -3.57
N LYS A 159 -26.02 15.46 -2.58
CA LYS A 159 -26.39 14.59 -1.46
C LYS A 159 -27.36 13.49 -1.87
N SER A 160 -28.06 13.69 -2.99
CA SER A 160 -28.97 12.68 -3.55
C SER A 160 -28.27 11.55 -4.30
N PHE A 161 -26.96 11.66 -4.53
CA PHE A 161 -26.19 10.66 -5.26
C PHE A 161 -26.19 9.30 -4.57
N GLU A 162 -26.58 8.27 -5.30
CA GLU A 162 -26.45 6.87 -4.90
C GLU A 162 -25.77 6.09 -6.03
N HIS A 163 -24.64 5.46 -5.72
CA HIS A 163 -23.96 4.56 -6.66
C HIS A 163 -24.80 3.29 -6.87
N VAL A 164 -24.94 2.83 -8.13
CA VAL A 164 -25.65 1.58 -8.46
C VAL A 164 -24.66 0.52 -8.95
N SER A 165 -23.85 0.85 -9.96
CA SER A 165 -22.82 -0.06 -10.47
C SER A 165 -21.81 0.69 -11.34
N THR A 166 -20.59 0.18 -11.43
CA THR A 166 -19.61 0.63 -12.41
C THR A 166 -19.05 -0.55 -13.16
N LYS A 167 -18.94 -0.43 -14.49
CA LYS A 167 -18.29 -1.39 -15.37
C LYS A 167 -17.00 -0.78 -15.91
N TYR A 168 -15.95 -1.58 -15.99
CA TYR A 168 -14.64 -1.15 -16.49
C TYR A 168 -14.27 -1.90 -17.76
N SER A 169 -13.77 -1.17 -18.74
CA SER A 169 -13.18 -1.71 -19.97
C SER A 169 -11.74 -1.24 -20.09
N PHE A 170 -10.82 -2.18 -20.24
CA PHE A 170 -9.38 -1.91 -20.35
C PHE A 170 -8.96 -2.02 -21.82
N THR A 171 -8.52 -0.89 -22.39
CA THR A 171 -7.99 -0.81 -23.76
C THR A 171 -6.46 -0.86 -23.74
N LYS A 172 -5.78 -0.47 -24.82
CA LYS A 172 -4.30 -0.43 -24.84
C LYS A 172 -3.76 0.79 -24.07
N ASN A 173 -4.46 1.91 -24.13
CA ASN A 173 -3.98 3.21 -23.65
C ASN A 173 -4.80 3.75 -22.46
N GLU A 174 -6.06 3.36 -22.36
CA GLU A 174 -7.02 3.99 -21.46
C GLU A 174 -7.91 2.97 -20.76
N VAL A 175 -8.49 3.39 -19.64
CA VAL A 175 -9.51 2.65 -18.89
C VAL A 175 -10.83 3.42 -18.98
N ILE A 176 -11.85 2.77 -19.52
CA ILE A 176 -13.19 3.33 -19.66
C ILE A 176 -14.05 2.81 -18.52
N ALA A 177 -14.63 3.71 -17.72
CA ALA A 177 -15.51 3.39 -16.61
C ALA A 177 -16.92 3.91 -16.91
N THR A 178 -17.88 2.99 -17.07
CA THR A 178 -19.29 3.33 -17.24
C THR A 178 -19.99 3.13 -15.91
N MET A 179 -20.43 4.22 -15.28
CA MET A 179 -21.07 4.24 -13.98
C MET A 179 -22.57 4.51 -14.13
N THR A 180 -23.38 3.67 -13.51
CA THR A 180 -24.81 3.91 -13.30
C THR A 180 -25.00 4.41 -11.88
N TYR A 181 -25.74 5.50 -11.72
CA TYR A 181 -26.05 6.10 -10.43
C TYR A 181 -27.50 6.57 -10.39
N ARG A 182 -27.99 6.87 -9.17
CA ARG A 182 -29.27 7.54 -8.95
C ARG A 182 -29.02 8.93 -8.38
N GLY A 183 -29.91 9.85 -8.72
CA GLY A 183 -29.87 11.22 -8.22
C GLY A 183 -31.20 11.93 -8.36
N SER A 184 -31.40 12.96 -7.55
CA SER A 184 -32.53 13.88 -7.65
C SER A 184 -32.32 14.82 -8.83
N ASN A 185 -33.27 14.85 -9.75
CA ASN A 185 -33.29 15.82 -10.84
C ASN A 185 -33.79 17.20 -10.35
N ALA A 186 -33.83 18.19 -11.25
CA ALA A 186 -34.29 19.55 -10.94
C ALA A 186 -35.75 19.63 -10.45
N PHE A 187 -36.56 18.58 -10.67
CA PHE A 187 -37.95 18.48 -10.22
C PHE A 187 -38.10 17.71 -8.89
N GLY A 188 -36.99 17.30 -8.26
CA GLY A 188 -36.98 16.56 -7.00
C GLY A 188 -37.32 15.07 -7.13
N ALA A 189 -37.42 14.53 -8.36
CA ALA A 189 -37.62 13.10 -8.60
C ALA A 189 -36.27 12.36 -8.65
N LYS A 190 -36.20 11.18 -8.04
CA LYS A 190 -35.02 10.29 -8.16
C LYS A 190 -35.04 9.57 -9.51
N VAL A 191 -34.00 9.76 -10.31
CA VAL A 191 -33.81 9.14 -11.63
C VAL A 191 -32.54 8.31 -11.66
N ILE A 192 -32.49 7.31 -12.54
CA ILE A 192 -31.28 6.51 -12.84
C ILE A 192 -30.62 7.12 -14.07
N GLU A 193 -29.34 7.42 -13.97
CA GLU A 193 -28.52 7.98 -15.04
C GLU A 193 -27.25 7.14 -15.23
N GLN A 194 -26.62 7.31 -16.38
CA GLN A 194 -25.36 6.66 -16.73
C GLN A 194 -24.37 7.73 -17.17
N ILE A 195 -23.11 7.54 -16.80
CA ILE A 195 -22.02 8.41 -17.20
C ILE A 195 -20.77 7.57 -17.50
N THR A 196 -19.97 8.03 -18.44
CA THR A 196 -18.74 7.37 -18.87
C THR A 196 -17.55 8.27 -18.58
N GLY A 197 -16.62 7.77 -17.77
CA GLY A 197 -15.33 8.40 -17.49
C GLY A 197 -14.19 7.67 -18.19
N THR A 198 -13.32 8.41 -18.87
CA THR A 198 -12.07 7.87 -19.45
C THR A 198 -10.90 8.21 -18.55
N PHE A 199 -10.08 7.21 -18.25
CA PHE A 199 -8.92 7.33 -17.37
C PHE A 199 -7.63 6.92 -18.08
N ASP A 200 -6.53 7.53 -17.68
CA ASP A 200 -5.20 6.99 -17.96
C ASP A 200 -4.86 5.83 -17.00
N TYR A 201 -3.77 5.12 -17.31
CA TYR A 201 -3.26 4.03 -16.47
C TYR A 201 -2.60 4.51 -15.16
N ASP A 202 -2.37 5.81 -14.99
CA ASP A 202 -1.92 6.41 -13.73
C ASP A 202 -3.08 6.64 -12.75
N GLY A 203 -4.31 6.64 -13.28
CA GLY A 203 -5.57 6.82 -12.57
C GLY A 203 -6.12 8.24 -12.66
N ASN A 204 -5.61 9.10 -13.52
CA ASN A 204 -6.17 10.43 -13.74
C ASN A 204 -7.39 10.34 -14.66
N LEU A 205 -8.41 11.13 -14.32
CA LEU A 205 -9.64 11.24 -15.11
C LEU A 205 -9.37 12.22 -16.25
N VAL A 206 -9.42 11.73 -17.49
CA VAL A 206 -9.08 12.47 -18.71
C VAL A 206 -10.33 13.14 -19.29
N SER A 207 -11.44 12.42 -19.35
CA SER A 207 -12.72 12.94 -19.86
C SER A 207 -13.91 12.31 -19.17
N VAL A 208 -15.03 13.03 -19.19
CA VAL A 208 -16.33 12.58 -18.70
C VAL A 208 -17.36 12.88 -19.80
N GLN A 209 -18.20 11.90 -20.09
CA GLN A 209 -19.24 11.95 -21.13
C GLN A 209 -20.52 11.32 -20.59
N ASP A 210 -21.66 11.91 -20.92
CA ASP A 210 -23.00 11.47 -20.49
C ASP A 210 -23.69 10.67 -21.60
#